data_AF-A0A9W3SAL3-F1
#
_entry.id   AF-A0A9W3SAL3-F1
#
_cell.length_a   1.000
_cell.length_b   1.000
_cell.length_c   1.000
_cell.angle_alpha   90.00
_cell.angle_beta   90.00
_cell.angle_gamma   90.00
#
_symmetry.space_group_name_H-M   'P 1'
#
loop_
_entity.id
_entity.type
_entity.pdbx_description
1 polymer ?
#
loop_
_entity_poly.entity_id
_entity_poly.type
_entity_poly.pdbx_seq_one_letter_code
_entity_poly.pdbx_strand_id
1 'polypeptide(L)'
;MNKKTIFYLLTCLLLVASTTYIICNKREQVPPMLVWDEQEYYVTNESAKIEEVGQKLGEVTKKIKTSKKPTKNKESNKLQEKTEVFTMIEEEKK
;
A
#
# COMPACT_ATOMS: atom_id res chain seq x y z
N MET A 1 40.93 0.42 -26.77
CA MET A 1 40.36 -0.46 -25.71
C MET A 1 39.81 -1.71 -26.39
N ASN A 2 40.07 -2.91 -25.86
CA ASN A 2 39.63 -4.17 -26.49
C ASN A 2 38.09 -4.20 -26.57
N LYS A 3 37.52 -4.68 -27.70
CA LYS A 3 36.05 -4.84 -27.86
C LYS A 3 35.44 -5.64 -26.72
N LYS A 4 36.14 -6.65 -26.21
CA LYS A 4 35.72 -7.41 -25.02
C LYS A 4 35.65 -6.52 -23.77
N THR A 5 36.66 -5.67 -23.56
CA THR A 5 36.68 -4.71 -22.43
C THR A 5 35.55 -3.70 -22.51
N ILE A 6 35.23 -3.20 -23.71
CA ILE A 6 34.09 -2.28 -23.93
C ILE A 6 32.77 -2.98 -23.59
N PHE A 7 32.59 -4.23 -24.06
CA PHE A 7 31.39 -5.01 -23.77
C PHE A 7 31.21 -5.26 -22.27
N TYR A 8 32.28 -5.63 -21.56
CA TYR A 8 32.26 -5.82 -20.10
C TYR A 8 31.96 -4.53 -19.34
N LEU A 9 32.51 -3.40 -19.77
CA LEU A 9 32.21 -2.09 -19.17
C LEU A 9 30.73 -1.71 -19.34
N LEU A 10 30.17 -1.91 -20.53
CA LEU A 10 28.75 -1.65 -20.81
C LEU A 10 27.82 -2.54 -19.97
N THR A 11 28.13 -3.83 -19.84
CA THR A 11 27.33 -4.75 -19.01
C THR A 11 27.43 -4.39 -17.53
N CYS A 12 28.62 -4.00 -17.04
CA CYS A 12 28.78 -3.55 -15.66
C CYS A 12 27.95 -2.28 -15.38
N LEU A 13 27.93 -1.32 -16.32
CA LEU A 13 27.19 -0.08 -16.19
C LEU A 13 25.66 -0.32 -16.18
N LEU A 14 25.17 -1.22 -17.02
CA LEU A 14 23.77 -1.64 -17.03
C LEU A 14 23.34 -2.33 -15.73
N LEU A 15 24.20 -3.18 -15.16
CA LEU A 15 23.93 -3.83 -13.87
C LEU A 15 23.84 -2.82 -12.72
N VAL A 16 24.73 -1.83 -12.67
CA VAL A 16 24.67 -0.76 -11.66
C VAL A 16 23.40 0.10 -11.84
N ALA A 17 23.05 0.45 -13.09
CA ALA A 17 21.84 1.21 -13.36
C ALA A 17 20.54 0.47 -12.98
N SER A 18 20.46 -0.84 -13.28
CA SER A 18 19.28 -1.66 -12.95
C SER A 18 19.12 -1.86 -11.44
N THR A 19 20.21 -2.16 -10.72
CA THR A 19 20.18 -2.36 -9.26
C THR A 19 19.84 -1.07 -8.52
N THR A 20 20.42 0.07 -8.93
CA THR A 20 20.08 1.38 -8.36
C THR A 20 18.63 1.78 -8.68
N TYR A 21 18.13 1.51 -9.88
CA TYR A 21 16.73 1.73 -10.23
C TYR A 21 15.79 0.93 -9.32
N ILE A 22 16.06 -0.36 -9.11
CA ILE A 22 15.23 -1.22 -8.24
C ILE A 22 15.24 -0.72 -6.79
N ILE A 23 16.40 -0.29 -6.27
CA ILE A 23 16.53 0.22 -4.90
C ILE A 23 15.80 1.56 -4.74
N CYS A 24 16.00 2.51 -5.66
CA CYS A 24 15.36 3.83 -5.62
C CYS A 24 13.85 3.76 -5.87
N ASN A 25 13.39 2.78 -6.66
CA ASN A 25 11.98 2.62 -7.00
C ASN A 25 11.24 1.65 -6.07
N LYS A 26 11.87 1.23 -4.96
CA LYS A 26 11.14 0.55 -3.87
C LYS A 26 10.02 1.48 -3.42
N ARG A 27 8.78 1.11 -3.76
CA ARG A 27 7.59 1.78 -3.25
C ARG A 27 7.69 1.76 -1.74
N GLU A 28 7.59 2.95 -1.16
CA GLU A 28 7.56 3.12 0.28
C GLU A 28 6.45 2.23 0.83
N GLN A 29 6.80 1.29 1.71
CA GLN A 29 5.84 0.36 2.30
C GLN A 29 4.84 1.21 3.09
N VAL A 30 3.67 1.44 2.51
CA VAL A 30 2.63 2.25 3.13
C VAL A 30 2.11 1.43 4.30
N PRO A 31 2.02 1.97 5.52
CA PRO A 31 1.46 1.22 6.63
C PRO A 31 -0.02 0.88 6.36
N PRO A 32 -0.51 -0.25 6.89
CA PRO A 32 -1.93 -0.59 6.82
C PRO A 32 -2.76 0.55 7.42
N MET A 33 -3.92 0.82 6.81
CA MET A 33 -4.75 1.98 7.17
C MET A 33 -5.87 1.63 8.16
N LEU A 34 -6.19 0.33 8.27
CA LEU A 34 -7.22 -0.21 9.14
C LEU A 34 -6.78 -1.60 9.62
N VAL A 35 -7.08 -1.92 10.89
CA VAL A 35 -6.99 -3.28 11.43
C VAL A 35 -8.38 -3.66 11.93
N TRP A 36 -8.90 -4.79 11.47
CA TRP A 36 -10.20 -5.31 11.86
C TRP A 36 -10.11 -6.83 11.98
N ASP A 37 -10.63 -7.39 13.06
CA ASP A 37 -10.55 -8.83 13.38
C ASP A 37 -9.14 -9.42 13.24
N GLU A 38 -8.14 -8.75 13.86
CA GLU A 38 -6.71 -9.08 13.79
C GLU A 38 -6.08 -9.03 12.37
N GLN A 39 -6.87 -8.71 11.34
CA GLN A 39 -6.43 -8.61 9.96
C GLN A 39 -6.09 -7.15 9.58
N GLU A 40 -4.96 -6.97 8.90
CA GLU A 40 -4.51 -5.68 8.39
C GLU A 40 -5.09 -5.40 7.00
N TYR A 41 -5.68 -4.21 6.82
CA TYR A 41 -6.31 -3.77 5.58
C TYR A 41 -5.66 -2.51 5.00
N TYR A 42 -5.60 -2.47 3.67
CA TYR A 42 -5.16 -1.33 2.87
C TYR A 42 -6.34 -0.72 2.14
N VAL A 43 -6.55 0.59 2.29
CA VAL A 43 -7.59 1.30 1.56
C VAL A 43 -7.04 1.67 0.17
N THR A 44 -7.70 1.19 -0.88
CA THR A 44 -7.39 1.54 -2.27
C THR A 44 -8.15 2.81 -2.68
N ASN A 45 -7.79 3.40 -3.83
CA ASN A 45 -8.58 4.49 -4.43
C ASN A 45 -9.69 3.97 -5.36
N GLU A 46 -9.95 2.67 -5.34
CA GLU A 46 -11.01 2.06 -6.15
C GLU A 46 -12.35 2.36 -5.50
N SER A 47 -13.31 2.80 -6.31
CA SER A 47 -14.67 3.02 -5.85
C SER A 47 -15.43 1.70 -5.81
N ALA A 48 -16.11 1.40 -4.70
CA ALA A 48 -17.10 0.34 -4.64
C ALA A 48 -18.41 0.82 -5.29
N LYS A 49 -19.13 -0.08 -5.98
CA LYS A 49 -20.48 0.23 -6.44
C LYS A 49 -21.45 0.18 -5.26
N ILE A 50 -22.56 0.92 -5.34
CA ILE A 50 -23.52 0.98 -4.23
C ILE A 50 -24.16 -0.40 -3.94
N GLU A 51 -24.28 -1.24 -4.96
CA GLU A 51 -24.83 -2.59 -4.88
C GLU A 51 -23.87 -3.57 -4.17
N GLU A 52 -22.58 -3.24 -4.13
CA GLU A 52 -21.54 -4.02 -3.46
C GLU A 52 -21.39 -3.62 -1.98
N VAL A 53 -22.02 -2.51 -1.55
CA VAL A 53 -21.95 -2.02 -0.17
C VAL A 53 -22.89 -2.82 0.73
N GLY A 54 -22.34 -3.47 1.74
CA GLY A 54 -23.06 -4.24 2.74
C GLY A 54 -23.42 -3.44 4.00
N GLN A 55 -23.54 -4.14 5.12
CA GLN A 55 -23.84 -3.57 6.43
C GLN A 55 -22.73 -2.63 6.92
N LYS A 56 -23.11 -1.52 7.57
CA LYS A 56 -22.19 -0.63 8.29
C LYS A 56 -21.49 -1.37 9.43
N LEU A 57 -20.15 -1.41 9.38
CA LEU A 57 -19.29 -1.95 10.44
C LEU A 57 -19.05 -0.93 11.54
N GLY A 58 -18.96 0.36 11.19
CA GLY A 58 -18.71 1.42 12.16
C GLY A 58 -18.29 2.72 11.52
N GLU A 59 -17.66 3.58 12.31
CA GLU A 59 -17.13 4.87 11.88
C GLU A 59 -15.77 5.16 12.52
N VAL A 60 -14.94 5.95 11.83
CA VAL A 60 -13.69 6.43 12.37
C VAL A 60 -13.96 7.48 13.45
N THR A 61 -13.70 7.15 14.71
CA THR A 61 -13.96 8.04 15.86
C THR A 61 -12.82 9.00 16.16
N LYS A 62 -11.62 8.72 15.66
CA LYS A 62 -10.42 9.52 15.94
C LYS A 62 -9.45 9.53 14.77
N LYS A 63 -9.02 10.72 14.38
CA LYS A 63 -7.93 10.87 13.41
C LYS A 63 -6.59 10.62 14.09
N ILE A 64 -5.78 9.74 13.50
CA ILE A 64 -4.42 9.49 13.96
C ILE A 64 -3.47 10.15 12.97
N LYS A 65 -2.38 10.74 13.47
CA LYS A 65 -1.41 11.40 12.59
C LYS A 65 -0.82 10.36 11.64
N THR A 66 -1.00 10.56 10.35
CA THR A 66 -0.40 9.69 9.33
C THR A 66 1.12 9.79 9.40
N SER A 67 1.80 8.65 9.52
CA SER A 67 3.26 8.55 9.59
C SER A 67 3.76 7.31 8.87
N LYS A 68 5.04 7.32 8.43
CA LYS A 68 5.67 6.16 7.78
C LYS A 68 5.80 4.94 8.70
N LYS A 69 5.83 5.16 10.02
CA LYS A 69 5.87 4.12 11.05
C LYS A 69 4.63 4.26 11.93
N PRO A 70 3.94 3.16 12.30
CA PRO A 70 2.83 3.20 13.25
C PRO A 70 3.25 3.80 14.60
N THR A 71 2.26 4.22 15.41
CA THR A 71 2.50 4.60 16.81
C THR A 71 3.03 3.40 17.62
N LYS A 72 3.43 3.62 18.88
CA LYS A 72 3.83 2.53 19.79
C LYS A 72 2.74 1.47 19.97
N ASN A 73 1.48 1.84 19.75
CA ASN A 73 0.33 0.96 19.84
C ASN A 73 -0.05 0.33 18.49
N LYS A 74 0.84 0.42 17.48
CA LYS A 74 0.61 -0.04 16.09
C LYS A 74 -0.52 0.69 15.38
N GLU A 75 -0.83 1.91 15.77
CA GLU A 75 -1.93 2.67 15.16
C GLU A 75 -1.41 3.63 14.08
N SER A 76 -2.15 3.75 12.98
CA SER A 76 -1.99 4.79 11.95
C SER A 76 -3.24 4.77 11.06
N ASN A 77 -3.76 5.93 10.66
CA ASN A 77 -4.81 6.00 9.65
C ASN A 77 -4.62 7.20 8.73
N LYS A 78 -5.22 7.12 7.53
CA LYS A 78 -5.35 8.23 6.57
C LYS A 78 -6.79 8.80 6.56
N LEU A 79 -7.74 8.03 7.09
CA LEU A 79 -9.15 8.34 7.05
C LEU A 79 -9.50 9.52 7.97
N GLN A 80 -10.52 10.29 7.59
CA GLN A 80 -11.01 11.39 8.42
C GLN A 80 -11.94 10.85 9.52
N GLU A 81 -12.08 11.61 10.60
CA GLU A 81 -13.15 11.35 11.57
C GLU A 81 -14.52 11.33 10.88
N LYS A 82 -15.42 10.48 11.38
CA LYS A 82 -16.76 10.21 10.82
C LYS A 82 -16.78 9.51 9.46
N THR A 83 -15.63 9.09 8.93
CA THR A 83 -15.62 8.19 7.76
C THR A 83 -16.30 6.89 8.15
N GLU A 84 -17.37 6.53 7.46
CA GLU A 84 -18.11 5.30 7.68
C GLU A 84 -17.42 4.13 6.99
N VAL A 85 -17.43 2.97 7.65
CA VAL A 85 -16.86 1.73 7.14
C VAL A 85 -17.98 0.71 7.02
N PHE A 86 -18.04 0.01 5.87
CA PHE A 86 -19.06 -0.96 5.54
C PHE A 86 -18.41 -2.30 5.17
N THR A 87 -19.15 -3.39 5.33
CA THR A 87 -18.82 -4.68 4.71
C THR A 87 -19.00 -4.60 3.20
N MET A 88 -18.37 -5.51 2.47
CA MET A 88 -18.63 -5.71 1.04
C MET A 88 -19.53 -6.93 0.88
N ILE A 89 -20.56 -6.84 0.05
CA ILE A 89 -21.36 -7.99 -0.37
C ILE A 89 -20.52 -8.74 -1.40
N GLU A 90 -20.05 -9.94 -1.06
CA GLU A 90 -19.42 -10.79 -2.06
C GLU A 90 -20.49 -11.25 -3.06
N GLU A 91 -20.29 -10.93 -4.35
CA GLU A 91 -21.00 -11.65 -5.39
C GLU A 91 -20.60 -13.13 -5.25
N GLU A 92 -21.56 -14.00 -4.93
CA GLU A 92 -21.36 -15.44 -5.08
C GLU A 92 -20.87 -15.67 -6.51
N LYS A 93 -19.61 -16.08 -6.66
CA LYS A 93 -19.07 -16.52 -7.95
C LYS A 93 -19.89 -17.73 -8.37
N LYS A 94 -20.88 -17.49 -9.21
CA LYS A 94 -21.77 -18.48 -9.79
C LYS A 94 -21.05 -19.34 -10.83
#